data_AF-A0A3C1DFK4-F1
#
_entry.id   AF-A0A3C1DFK4-F1
#
_cell.length_a   1.000
_cell.length_b   1.000
_cell.length_c   1.000
_cell.angle_alpha   90.00
_cell.angle_beta   90.00
_cell.angle_gamma   90.00
#
_symmetry.space_group_name_H-M   'P 1'
#
loop_
_entity.id
_entity.type
_entity.pdbx_description
1 polymer ?
#
loop_
_entity_poly.entity_id
_entity_poly.type
_entity_poly.pdbx_seq_one_letter_code
_entity_poly.pdbx_strand_id
1 'polypeptide(L)'
;MAASRNLATRIFIPALVVVLLAIFAGTPGRALATDGAADAQRYVAAAFQTTTQAAQTRTNASLVGLRYSAYVQGRGWQGYVRSGRVAGAAGQGFSVEGVRIQLTGMGTNVGQVKYKAYVQGLGWRKSASGGKVAGATASHQQVEGLKIWLTGDIAQHFDIIYRAYVEGAGWQKWTKNGAKSGTVGKGLRIEAIQVKLSPKTAEAAGKSANAKSVRYEAYVQKRGWQPWKGDGQTAGTVGKALRVEGLSMALSTGRSAGSIVYQTHVQDVGWQAKARNGAIAGMPGKAKRVEAVRIKLAGKISKRYDVYYRTHVANYGWLDWAKNGADAGSTGFALRVEALQVVLVKKGSAAPGATDCPTVNALRPTLDGIDISSWQSDINVGSVPADFVIVKATGGIGYTNPYFRSQADATLSSNKLLGLYHYARERGCSGSAVAEADYFCKAVAGYVGKAALVLDWEADALNLGPVWAKKFLDRVHERTGVRPLLYTSKSVTRYYDWTSVAANHKLWVAQYPNYDATGYQKEPWTDAYGYGAWSAPTIFQYTSSGRLPGYASNLDLNLFYGNRTDWRKLAQAS
;
A
#
# COMPACT_ATOMS: atom_id res chain seq x y z
N MET A 1 8.90 -58.85 29.81
CA MET A 1 7.92 -58.32 30.78
C MET A 1 7.59 -56.88 30.40
N ALA A 2 6.28 -56.55 30.39
CA ALA A 2 5.61 -55.23 30.35
C ALA A 2 6.12 -54.17 29.34
N ALA A 3 5.48 -53.89 28.20
CA ALA A 3 4.12 -53.37 27.92
C ALA A 3 3.93 -51.84 28.12
N SER A 4 3.48 -51.22 27.01
CA SER A 4 2.68 -49.98 26.89
C SER A 4 3.43 -48.63 26.94
N ARG A 5 3.09 -47.57 26.19
CA ARG A 5 2.18 -47.29 25.05
C ARG A 5 2.27 -45.76 24.75
N ASN A 6 2.30 -45.35 23.47
CA ASN A 6 1.62 -44.16 22.88
C ASN A 6 2.05 -42.71 23.29
N LEU A 7 2.07 -41.67 22.45
CA LEU A 7 1.76 -41.48 21.01
C LEU A 7 2.31 -40.11 20.53
N ALA A 8 2.75 -40.05 19.26
CA ALA A 8 2.66 -38.96 18.27
C ALA A 8 3.11 -37.52 18.65
N THR A 9 4.04 -36.88 17.93
CA THR A 9 3.85 -36.47 16.53
C THR A 9 5.21 -36.12 15.88
N ARG A 10 5.69 -36.95 14.94
CA ARG A 10 6.72 -36.59 13.95
C ARG A 10 6.01 -36.48 12.60
N ILE A 11 6.07 -35.30 11.99
CA ILE A 11 5.63 -35.07 10.61
C ILE A 11 6.77 -35.57 9.71
N PHE A 12 6.60 -36.75 9.12
CA PHE A 12 7.48 -37.28 8.08
C PHE A 12 6.95 -36.86 6.71
N ILE A 13 7.88 -36.39 5.89
CA ILE A 13 7.79 -36.09 4.46
C ILE A 13 7.52 -37.40 3.69
N PRO A 14 6.67 -37.42 2.66
CA PRO A 14 6.84 -38.41 1.60
C PRO A 14 6.64 -37.81 0.20
N ALA A 15 7.72 -37.73 -0.60
CA ALA A 15 7.62 -37.69 -2.07
C ALA A 15 8.92 -38.10 -2.78
N LEU A 16 9.86 -38.79 -2.12
CA LEU A 16 11.14 -39.14 -2.74
C LEU A 16 11.66 -40.51 -2.29
N VAL A 17 10.87 -41.58 -2.40
CA VAL A 17 11.35 -42.96 -2.16
C VAL A 17 10.83 -44.01 -3.18
N VAL A 18 9.93 -43.70 -4.11
CA VAL A 18 9.39 -44.74 -5.02
C VAL A 18 10.16 -44.89 -6.36
N VAL A 19 11.24 -44.14 -6.60
CA VAL A 19 12.00 -44.23 -7.88
C VAL A 19 13.37 -44.93 -7.75
N LEU A 20 13.77 -45.42 -6.56
CA LEU A 20 15.13 -45.94 -6.35
C LEU A 20 15.22 -47.40 -5.86
N LEU A 21 14.22 -48.23 -6.16
CA LEU A 21 14.24 -49.68 -5.87
C LEU A 21 13.73 -50.54 -7.04
N ALA A 22 14.02 -50.14 -8.28
CA ALA A 22 13.69 -50.92 -9.48
C ALA A 22 14.86 -51.05 -10.47
N ILE A 23 16.11 -51.08 -9.96
CA ILE A 23 17.30 -51.45 -10.74
C ILE A 23 18.20 -52.28 -9.82
N PHE A 24 17.88 -53.56 -9.63
CA PHE A 24 18.80 -54.66 -9.26
C PHE A 24 17.97 -55.91 -8.94
N ALA A 25 17.70 -56.74 -9.95
CA ALA A 25 17.57 -58.21 -9.91
C ALA A 25 16.96 -58.69 -11.23
N GLY A 26 17.65 -59.61 -11.92
CA GLY A 26 17.35 -60.01 -13.29
C GLY A 26 16.30 -61.11 -13.46
N THR A 27 15.82 -61.19 -14.71
CA THR A 27 15.18 -62.32 -15.42
C THR A 27 13.77 -62.79 -15.01
N PRO A 28 12.99 -63.37 -15.97
CA PRO A 28 11.68 -62.82 -16.34
C PRO A 28 10.50 -63.76 -16.02
N GLY A 29 9.29 -63.19 -16.02
CA GLY A 29 8.07 -63.95 -16.31
C GLY A 29 6.96 -63.81 -15.27
N ARG A 30 6.03 -62.88 -15.50
CA ARG A 30 4.57 -63.07 -15.54
C ARG A 30 3.88 -61.72 -15.51
N ALA A 31 3.02 -61.51 -16.48
CA ALA A 31 2.15 -60.36 -16.59
C ALA A 31 1.24 -60.24 -15.35
N LEU A 32 1.25 -59.07 -14.71
CA LEU A 32 0.21 -58.65 -13.78
C LEU A 32 -0.34 -57.30 -14.25
N ALA A 33 -1.53 -57.39 -14.83
CA ALA A 33 -2.61 -56.41 -14.98
C ALA A 33 -2.22 -54.94 -15.21
N THR A 34 -2.44 -54.48 -16.45
CA THR A 34 -2.31 -53.09 -16.92
C THR A 34 -3.37 -52.11 -16.39
N ASP A 35 -4.29 -52.53 -15.52
CA ASP A 35 -5.43 -51.68 -15.13
C ASP A 35 -5.22 -50.88 -13.84
N GLY A 36 -4.21 -51.19 -13.03
CA GLY A 36 -3.93 -50.45 -11.79
C GLY A 36 -3.21 -49.10 -12.00
N ALA A 37 -2.39 -48.99 -13.04
CA ALA A 37 -1.56 -47.81 -13.28
C ALA A 37 -2.35 -46.66 -13.91
N ALA A 38 -3.32 -46.96 -14.80
CA ALA A 38 -4.15 -45.96 -15.46
C ALA A 38 -5.17 -45.33 -14.50
N ASP A 39 -5.75 -46.11 -13.58
CA ASP A 39 -6.68 -45.58 -12.57
C ASP A 39 -5.98 -44.83 -11.45
N ALA A 40 -4.75 -45.24 -11.06
CA ALA A 40 -3.92 -44.46 -10.16
C ALA A 40 -3.49 -43.12 -10.80
N GLN A 41 -3.13 -43.11 -12.09
CA GLN A 41 -2.84 -41.86 -12.82
C GLN A 41 -4.08 -40.96 -12.97
N ARG A 42 -5.28 -41.52 -13.18
CA ARG A 42 -6.54 -40.75 -13.21
C ARG A 42 -6.92 -40.19 -11.85
N TYR A 43 -6.75 -40.95 -10.77
CA TYR A 43 -7.00 -40.46 -9.41
C TYR A 43 -5.99 -39.38 -8.99
N VAL A 44 -4.71 -39.56 -9.33
CA VAL A 44 -3.68 -38.55 -9.07
C VAL A 44 -3.87 -37.32 -9.95
N ALA A 45 -4.28 -37.46 -11.22
CA ALA A 45 -4.58 -36.34 -12.11
C ALA A 45 -5.86 -35.59 -11.71
N ALA A 46 -6.91 -36.28 -11.27
CA ALA A 46 -8.15 -35.67 -10.77
C ALA A 46 -7.94 -34.99 -9.42
N ALA A 47 -7.15 -35.60 -8.52
CA ALA A 47 -6.75 -35.02 -7.24
C ALA A 47 -5.77 -33.86 -7.42
N PHE A 48 -4.83 -33.93 -8.38
CA PHE A 48 -4.00 -32.79 -8.78
C PHE A 48 -4.86 -31.69 -9.41
N GLN A 49 -5.81 -31.99 -10.30
CA GLN A 49 -6.66 -30.97 -10.92
C GLN A 49 -7.57 -30.26 -9.91
N THR A 50 -8.17 -30.97 -8.96
CA THR A 50 -9.02 -30.37 -7.91
C THR A 50 -8.21 -29.64 -6.84
N THR A 51 -7.01 -30.13 -6.48
CA THR A 51 -6.12 -29.43 -5.53
C THR A 51 -5.42 -28.24 -6.18
N THR A 52 -5.12 -28.31 -7.49
CA THR A 52 -4.53 -27.22 -8.28
C THR A 52 -5.57 -26.14 -8.61
N GLN A 53 -6.84 -26.48 -8.87
CA GLN A 53 -7.91 -25.47 -8.99
C GLN A 53 -8.22 -24.79 -7.64
N ALA A 54 -8.25 -25.51 -6.51
CA ALA A 54 -8.48 -24.89 -5.21
C ALA A 54 -7.28 -24.05 -4.71
N ALA A 55 -6.05 -24.44 -5.05
CA ALA A 55 -4.84 -23.68 -4.77
C ALA A 55 -4.67 -22.49 -5.72
N GLN A 56 -4.92 -22.65 -7.03
CA GLN A 56 -4.97 -21.56 -8.01
C GLN A 56 -6.06 -20.54 -7.67
N THR A 57 -7.25 -20.96 -7.24
CA THR A 57 -8.32 -20.01 -6.84
C THR A 57 -7.96 -19.20 -5.59
N ARG A 58 -7.12 -19.74 -4.68
CA ARG A 58 -6.60 -19.00 -3.51
C ARG A 58 -5.42 -18.09 -3.84
N THR A 59 -4.57 -18.44 -4.80
CA THR A 59 -3.50 -17.54 -5.30
C THR A 59 -4.02 -16.50 -6.31
N ASN A 60 -5.17 -16.72 -6.94
CA ASN A 60 -5.76 -15.82 -7.93
C ASN A 60 -6.64 -14.71 -7.35
N ALA A 61 -7.01 -14.78 -6.06
CA ALA A 61 -7.80 -13.74 -5.38
C ALA A 61 -7.03 -12.41 -5.20
N SER A 62 -5.69 -12.41 -5.33
CA SER A 62 -4.85 -11.20 -5.34
C SER A 62 -4.76 -10.52 -6.72
N LEU A 63 -5.22 -11.19 -7.79
CA LEU A 63 -5.10 -10.75 -9.19
C LEU A 63 -6.42 -10.24 -9.79
N VAL A 64 -7.51 -10.21 -9.01
CA VAL A 64 -8.80 -9.63 -9.39
C VAL A 64 -8.87 -8.18 -8.92
N GLY A 65 -8.64 -7.25 -9.84
CA GLY A 65 -8.72 -5.82 -9.57
C GLY A 65 -10.07 -5.21 -9.94
N LEU A 66 -10.34 -4.03 -9.39
CA LEU A 66 -11.51 -3.22 -9.73
C LEU A 66 -11.03 -1.80 -10.04
N ARG A 67 -11.48 -1.24 -11.18
CA ARG A 67 -11.33 0.19 -11.50
C ARG A 67 -12.65 0.82 -11.91
N TYR A 68 -12.85 2.08 -11.56
CA TYR A 68 -14.04 2.84 -11.92
C TYR A 68 -13.76 4.34 -12.02
N SER A 69 -14.65 5.05 -12.70
CA SER A 69 -14.56 6.49 -12.91
C SER A 69 -15.97 7.07 -12.98
N ALA A 70 -16.08 8.38 -12.71
CA ALA A 70 -17.31 9.14 -12.76
C ALA A 70 -17.16 10.30 -13.77
N TYR A 71 -18.21 10.58 -14.51
CA TYR A 71 -18.35 11.78 -15.31
C TYR A 71 -18.95 12.86 -14.43
N VAL A 72 -18.19 13.92 -14.17
CA VAL A 72 -18.58 15.01 -13.29
C VAL A 72 -19.03 16.19 -14.14
N GLN A 73 -20.19 16.75 -13.81
CA GLN A 73 -20.77 17.92 -14.47
C GLN A 73 -19.73 19.04 -14.62
N GLY A 74 -19.58 19.53 -15.85
CA GLY A 74 -18.62 20.60 -16.18
C GLY A 74 -17.14 20.20 -16.12
N ARG A 75 -16.81 18.96 -15.74
CA ARG A 75 -15.42 18.45 -15.63
C ARG A 75 -15.16 17.21 -16.47
N GLY A 76 -16.20 16.59 -17.01
CA GLY A 76 -16.09 15.38 -17.82
C GLY A 76 -15.64 14.15 -17.02
N TRP A 77 -15.11 13.15 -17.72
CA TRP A 77 -14.60 11.93 -17.11
C TRP A 77 -13.39 12.21 -16.23
N GLN A 78 -13.51 11.83 -14.96
CA GLN A 78 -12.38 11.84 -14.04
C GLN A 78 -11.48 10.61 -14.27
N GLY A 79 -10.25 10.63 -13.74
CA GLY A 79 -9.34 9.49 -13.81
C GLY A 79 -9.95 8.20 -13.23
N TYR A 80 -9.50 7.04 -13.73
CA TYR A 80 -9.87 5.77 -13.12
C TYR A 80 -9.28 5.66 -11.72
N VAL A 81 -10.12 5.35 -10.74
CA VAL A 81 -9.70 5.06 -9.37
C VAL A 81 -9.83 3.57 -9.09
N ARG A 82 -9.03 3.09 -8.12
CA ARG A 82 -9.01 1.68 -7.69
C ARG A 82 -9.95 1.44 -6.51
N SER A 83 -10.17 0.16 -6.18
CA SER A 83 -11.04 -0.31 -5.09
C SER A 83 -11.03 0.61 -3.85
N GLY A 84 -12.21 1.11 -3.47
CA GLY A 84 -12.43 1.91 -2.27
C GLY A 84 -12.03 3.39 -2.37
N ARG A 85 -11.43 3.86 -3.46
CA ARG A 85 -11.10 5.28 -3.67
C ARG A 85 -12.32 6.08 -4.15
N VAL A 86 -12.31 7.40 -3.99
CA VAL A 86 -13.46 8.24 -4.38
C VAL A 86 -13.39 8.53 -5.88
N ALA A 87 -14.48 8.28 -6.61
CA ALA A 87 -14.67 8.78 -7.98
C ALA A 87 -15.80 9.81 -7.98
N GLY A 88 -15.48 11.04 -8.38
CA GLY A 88 -16.39 12.19 -8.32
C GLY A 88 -15.86 13.30 -7.41
N ALA A 89 -16.69 14.30 -7.13
CA ALA A 89 -16.33 15.53 -6.43
C ALA A 89 -17.15 15.69 -5.14
N ALA A 90 -16.94 14.77 -4.19
CA ALA A 90 -17.71 14.70 -2.95
C ALA A 90 -17.70 16.03 -2.17
N GLY A 91 -18.88 16.61 -1.94
CA GLY A 91 -19.03 17.85 -1.18
C GLY A 91 -18.63 19.11 -1.93
N GLN A 92 -18.32 19.03 -3.22
CA GLN A 92 -17.89 20.16 -4.04
C GLN A 92 -19.04 20.75 -4.88
N GLY A 93 -20.26 20.22 -4.76
CA GLY A 93 -21.43 20.75 -5.47
C GLY A 93 -21.59 20.27 -6.92
N PHE A 94 -20.66 19.46 -7.45
CA PHE A 94 -20.74 18.96 -8.82
C PHE A 94 -21.46 17.61 -8.90
N SER A 95 -22.37 17.49 -9.87
CA SER A 95 -23.13 16.26 -10.11
C SER A 95 -22.33 15.18 -10.83
N VAL A 96 -22.55 13.93 -10.47
CA VAL A 96 -22.17 12.78 -11.30
C VAL A 96 -23.28 12.53 -12.32
N GLU A 97 -22.94 12.61 -13.60
CA GLU A 97 -23.87 12.38 -14.72
C GLU A 97 -23.73 10.96 -15.30
N GLY A 98 -22.62 10.29 -15.02
CA GLY A 98 -22.41 8.90 -15.44
C GLY A 98 -21.26 8.21 -14.73
N VAL A 99 -21.29 6.88 -14.75
CA VAL A 99 -20.26 6.04 -14.15
C VAL A 99 -19.81 4.97 -15.14
N ARG A 100 -18.55 4.56 -15.04
CA ARG A 100 -18.00 3.39 -15.72
C ARG A 100 -17.20 2.55 -14.74
N ILE A 101 -17.46 1.25 -14.72
CA ILE A 101 -16.92 0.32 -13.72
C ILE A 101 -16.47 -0.92 -14.47
N GLN A 102 -15.29 -1.44 -14.16
CA GLN A 102 -14.81 -2.69 -14.74
C GLN A 102 -13.91 -3.45 -13.78
N LEU A 103 -13.96 -4.77 -13.93
CA LEU A 103 -12.94 -5.66 -13.38
C LEU A 103 -11.65 -5.52 -14.18
N THR A 104 -10.53 -5.86 -13.56
CA THR A 104 -9.19 -5.87 -14.15
C THR A 104 -8.46 -7.12 -13.69
N GLY A 105 -7.44 -7.55 -14.44
CA GLY A 105 -6.75 -8.81 -14.19
C GLY A 105 -7.65 -10.01 -14.48
N MET A 106 -7.46 -11.14 -13.78
CA MET A 106 -8.18 -12.39 -14.06
C MET A 106 -9.70 -12.29 -13.92
N GLY A 107 -10.21 -11.29 -13.20
CA GLY A 107 -11.63 -11.05 -13.04
C GLY A 107 -12.41 -10.81 -14.33
N THR A 108 -11.75 -10.49 -15.45
CA THR A 108 -12.41 -10.28 -16.76
C THR A 108 -12.81 -11.56 -17.46
N ASN A 109 -12.17 -12.70 -17.13
CA ASN A 109 -12.37 -13.98 -17.82
C ASN A 109 -13.40 -14.88 -17.10
N VAL A 110 -13.67 -14.59 -15.83
CA VAL A 110 -14.53 -15.41 -14.95
C VAL A 110 -15.80 -14.68 -14.53
N GLY A 111 -16.06 -13.51 -15.11
CA GLY A 111 -17.24 -12.71 -14.77
C GLY A 111 -17.15 -11.25 -15.17
N GLN A 112 -18.19 -10.49 -14.83
CA GLN A 112 -18.26 -9.05 -15.09
C GLN A 112 -18.84 -8.31 -13.90
N VAL A 113 -18.56 -7.01 -13.83
CA VAL A 113 -19.35 -6.07 -13.03
C VAL A 113 -20.44 -5.47 -13.91
N LYS A 114 -21.69 -5.67 -13.52
CA LYS A 114 -22.86 -5.04 -14.12
C LYS A 114 -23.38 -3.93 -13.21
N TYR A 115 -23.85 -2.85 -13.82
CA TYR A 115 -24.33 -1.69 -13.08
C TYR A 115 -25.34 -0.91 -13.87
N LYS A 116 -26.21 -0.18 -13.18
CA LYS A 116 -27.12 0.80 -13.79
C LYS A 116 -27.28 2.02 -12.91
N ALA A 117 -27.53 3.14 -13.57
CA ALA A 117 -27.75 4.44 -12.96
C ALA A 117 -29.23 4.83 -13.07
N TYR A 118 -29.75 5.45 -12.02
CA TYR A 118 -31.01 6.17 -12.07
C TYR A 118 -30.69 7.63 -12.40
N VAL A 119 -31.14 8.07 -13.56
CA VAL A 119 -30.92 9.44 -14.05
C VAL A 119 -32.18 10.25 -13.78
N GLN A 120 -32.02 11.47 -13.27
CA GLN A 120 -33.13 12.39 -13.00
C GLN A 120 -34.04 12.52 -14.22
N GLY A 121 -35.36 12.41 -14.00
CA GLY A 121 -36.37 12.48 -15.05
C GLY A 121 -36.42 11.30 -16.02
N LEU A 122 -35.38 10.47 -16.10
CA LEU A 122 -35.27 9.35 -17.05
C LEU A 122 -35.35 7.97 -16.40
N GLY A 123 -35.30 7.92 -15.06
CA GLY A 123 -35.38 6.69 -14.31
C GLY A 123 -34.15 5.80 -14.43
N TRP A 124 -34.32 4.51 -14.12
CA TRP A 124 -33.27 3.51 -14.26
C TRP A 124 -32.93 3.27 -15.72
N ARG A 125 -31.67 3.55 -16.10
CA ARG A 125 -31.17 3.30 -17.45
C ARG A 125 -30.82 1.82 -17.65
N LYS A 126 -30.61 1.44 -18.92
CA LYS A 126 -30.12 0.10 -19.28
C LYS A 126 -28.82 -0.21 -18.53
N SER A 127 -28.63 -1.47 -18.16
CA SER A 127 -27.41 -1.89 -17.45
C SER A 127 -26.19 -1.85 -18.36
N ALA A 128 -25.08 -1.34 -17.84
CA ALA A 128 -23.77 -1.37 -18.45
C ALA A 128 -22.87 -2.42 -17.79
N SER A 129 -21.81 -2.81 -18.49
CA SER A 129 -20.73 -3.66 -17.99
C SER A 129 -19.42 -3.34 -18.73
N GLY A 130 -18.30 -3.90 -18.26
CA GLY A 130 -17.03 -3.86 -18.99
C GLY A 130 -16.51 -2.43 -19.24
N GLY A 131 -16.79 -1.48 -18.35
CA GLY A 131 -16.34 -0.09 -18.50
C GLY A 131 -17.21 0.76 -19.43
N LYS A 132 -18.36 0.24 -19.92
CA LYS A 132 -19.36 1.04 -20.65
C LYS A 132 -20.05 2.03 -19.72
N VAL A 133 -20.64 3.09 -20.29
CA VAL A 133 -21.24 4.17 -19.49
C VAL A 133 -22.61 3.75 -18.95
N ALA A 134 -22.86 4.00 -17.67
CA ALA A 134 -24.20 4.05 -17.09
C ALA A 134 -24.49 5.46 -16.58
N GLY A 135 -25.47 6.13 -17.21
CA GLY A 135 -25.81 7.52 -16.93
C GLY A 135 -26.26 8.25 -18.19
N ALA A 136 -26.31 9.57 -18.13
CA ALA A 136 -26.59 10.47 -19.25
C ALA A 136 -25.51 11.57 -19.24
N THR A 137 -24.33 11.24 -19.74
CA THR A 137 -23.18 12.16 -19.76
C THR A 137 -23.42 13.31 -20.73
N ALA A 138 -22.98 14.51 -20.38
CA ALA A 138 -23.04 15.71 -21.22
C ALA A 138 -24.46 16.21 -21.55
N SER A 139 -25.50 15.67 -20.90
CA SER A 139 -26.88 16.19 -20.98
C SER A 139 -27.27 17.00 -19.75
N HIS A 140 -26.33 17.27 -18.82
CA HIS A 140 -26.57 17.93 -17.53
C HIS A 140 -27.58 17.23 -16.61
N GLN A 141 -27.90 15.97 -16.89
CA GLN A 141 -28.85 15.19 -16.10
C GLN A 141 -28.11 14.41 -14.99
N GLN A 142 -28.46 14.69 -13.75
CA GLN A 142 -27.82 14.09 -12.58
C GLN A 142 -28.18 12.60 -12.39
N VAL A 143 -27.22 11.82 -11.92
CA VAL A 143 -27.46 10.49 -11.39
C VAL A 143 -27.90 10.62 -9.93
N GLU A 144 -29.04 10.03 -9.60
CA GLU A 144 -29.59 10.03 -8.23
C GLU A 144 -29.40 8.67 -7.53
N GLY A 145 -29.11 7.62 -8.30
CA GLY A 145 -29.03 6.27 -7.77
C GLY A 145 -28.18 5.32 -8.58
N LEU A 146 -27.63 4.32 -7.91
CA LEU A 146 -26.82 3.26 -8.50
C LEU A 146 -27.22 1.88 -7.96
N LYS A 147 -27.16 0.90 -8.85
CA LYS A 147 -27.13 -0.52 -8.53
C LYS A 147 -25.92 -1.14 -9.22
N ILE A 148 -25.12 -1.92 -8.48
CA ILE A 148 -23.89 -2.56 -8.97
C ILE A 148 -23.86 -4.00 -8.46
N TRP A 149 -23.65 -4.97 -9.34
CA TRP A 149 -23.60 -6.39 -9.01
C TRP A 149 -22.57 -7.11 -9.86
N LEU A 150 -22.15 -8.29 -9.42
CA LEU A 150 -21.25 -9.16 -10.16
C LEU A 150 -22.05 -10.23 -10.92
N THR A 151 -21.49 -10.72 -12.01
CA THR A 151 -22.00 -11.85 -12.79
C THR A 151 -20.89 -12.86 -13.07
N GLY A 152 -21.25 -14.11 -13.38
CA GLY A 152 -20.28 -15.20 -13.58
C GLY A 152 -19.71 -15.73 -12.26
N ASP A 153 -18.67 -16.55 -12.36
CA ASP A 153 -18.06 -17.25 -11.22
C ASP A 153 -17.52 -16.29 -10.16
N ILE A 154 -17.04 -15.10 -10.56
CA ILE A 154 -16.60 -14.09 -9.59
C ILE A 154 -17.70 -13.68 -8.59
N ALA A 155 -18.98 -13.74 -9.00
CA ALA A 155 -20.09 -13.42 -8.12
C ALA A 155 -20.29 -14.46 -7.00
N GLN A 156 -19.74 -15.66 -7.14
CA GLN A 156 -19.78 -16.69 -6.10
C GLN A 156 -18.70 -16.45 -5.04
N HIS A 157 -17.59 -15.82 -5.43
CA HIS A 157 -16.42 -15.62 -4.58
C HIS A 157 -16.29 -14.21 -4.02
N PHE A 158 -17.02 -13.23 -4.54
CA PHE A 158 -16.94 -11.84 -4.10
C PHE A 158 -18.32 -11.18 -3.99
N ASP A 159 -18.44 -10.33 -2.97
CA ASP A 159 -19.42 -9.27 -2.86
C ASP A 159 -18.85 -8.00 -3.50
N ILE A 160 -19.69 -7.28 -4.24
CA ILE A 160 -19.38 -5.91 -4.65
C ILE A 160 -20.12 -4.94 -3.75
N ILE A 161 -19.36 -4.14 -3.01
CA ILE A 161 -19.86 -3.22 -1.98
C ILE A 161 -19.61 -1.79 -2.45
N TYR A 162 -20.61 -0.92 -2.34
CA TYR A 162 -20.55 0.44 -2.85
C TYR A 162 -21.38 1.42 -2.03
N ARG A 163 -21.07 2.71 -2.18
CA ARG A 163 -21.88 3.81 -1.63
C ARG A 163 -21.74 5.06 -2.49
N ALA A 164 -22.73 5.93 -2.38
CA ALA A 164 -22.78 7.22 -3.02
C ALA A 164 -22.62 8.33 -1.98
N TYR A 165 -21.98 9.43 -2.36
CA TYR A 165 -22.07 10.72 -1.68
C TYR A 165 -23.23 11.47 -2.32
N VAL A 166 -24.27 11.77 -1.53
CA VAL A 166 -25.47 12.46 -2.00
C VAL A 166 -25.42 13.91 -1.53
N GLU A 167 -25.83 14.83 -2.39
CA GLU A 167 -25.98 16.25 -2.04
C GLU A 167 -26.74 16.41 -0.71
N GLY A 168 -26.19 17.25 0.19
CA GLY A 168 -26.78 17.56 1.50
C GLY A 168 -26.79 16.41 2.51
N ALA A 169 -26.83 15.15 2.05
CA ALA A 169 -26.88 13.96 2.91
C ALA A 169 -25.51 13.30 3.12
N GLY A 170 -24.52 13.63 2.29
CA GLY A 170 -23.17 13.08 2.35
C GLY A 170 -23.09 11.59 1.99
N TRP A 171 -22.04 10.92 2.49
CA TRP A 171 -21.83 9.49 2.24
C TRP A 171 -22.97 8.63 2.81
N GLN A 172 -23.66 7.94 1.91
CA GLN A 172 -24.69 6.97 2.26
C GLN A 172 -24.08 5.69 2.86
N LYS A 173 -24.92 4.87 3.48
CA LYS A 173 -24.50 3.55 3.98
C LYS A 173 -23.93 2.70 2.84
N TRP A 174 -22.94 1.88 3.16
CA TRP A 174 -22.47 0.85 2.23
C TRP A 174 -23.61 -0.13 1.93
N THR A 175 -23.83 -0.37 0.65
CA THR A 175 -24.78 -1.35 0.11
C THR A 175 -24.02 -2.34 -0.75
N LYS A 176 -24.62 -3.48 -1.13
CA LYS A 176 -23.92 -4.51 -1.92
C LYS A 176 -24.83 -5.20 -2.92
N ASN A 177 -24.21 -5.80 -3.94
CA ASN A 177 -24.83 -6.78 -4.86
C ASN A 177 -26.21 -6.37 -5.40
N GLY A 178 -26.30 -5.21 -6.04
CA GLY A 178 -27.51 -4.74 -6.72
C GLY A 178 -28.50 -3.98 -5.83
N ALA A 179 -28.24 -3.87 -4.53
CA ALA A 179 -29.04 -3.05 -3.63
C ALA A 179 -28.84 -1.54 -3.92
N LYS A 180 -29.88 -0.74 -3.75
CA LYS A 180 -29.86 0.69 -4.15
C LYS A 180 -28.85 1.49 -3.31
N SER A 181 -28.03 2.32 -3.97
CA SER A 181 -27.24 3.39 -3.35
C SER A 181 -27.68 4.74 -3.92
N GLY A 182 -27.87 5.75 -3.07
CA GLY A 182 -28.39 7.06 -3.47
C GLY A 182 -29.89 7.24 -3.18
N THR A 183 -30.43 8.37 -3.64
CA THR A 183 -31.74 8.92 -3.29
C THR A 183 -32.65 9.04 -4.52
N VAL A 184 -32.84 7.90 -5.19
CA VAL A 184 -33.71 7.76 -6.36
C VAL A 184 -35.08 8.43 -6.17
N GLY A 185 -35.42 9.33 -7.10
CA GLY A 185 -36.72 10.00 -7.17
C GLY A 185 -36.87 11.15 -6.18
N LYS A 186 -35.79 11.55 -5.49
CA LYS A 186 -35.81 12.65 -4.52
C LYS A 186 -35.19 13.95 -5.05
N GLY A 187 -34.73 13.98 -6.31
CA GLY A 187 -34.11 15.18 -6.89
C GLY A 187 -32.72 15.52 -6.35
N LEU A 188 -32.12 14.66 -5.51
CA LEU A 188 -30.79 14.88 -4.94
C LEU A 188 -29.71 14.16 -5.76
N ARG A 189 -28.71 14.90 -6.24
CA ARG A 189 -27.59 14.35 -7.01
C ARG A 189 -26.67 13.48 -6.19
N ILE A 190 -26.09 12.48 -6.85
CA ILE A 190 -24.85 11.85 -6.41
C ILE A 190 -23.69 12.74 -6.86
N GLU A 191 -22.79 13.10 -5.95
CA GLU A 191 -21.58 13.89 -6.24
C GLU A 191 -20.33 13.01 -6.34
N ALA A 192 -20.34 11.83 -5.71
CA ALA A 192 -19.24 10.88 -5.81
C ALA A 192 -19.65 9.45 -5.45
N ILE A 193 -18.81 8.47 -5.80
CA ILE A 193 -19.00 7.06 -5.49
C ILE A 193 -17.73 6.41 -4.93
N GLN A 194 -17.92 5.36 -4.14
CA GLN A 194 -16.88 4.38 -3.82
C GLN A 194 -17.40 2.97 -4.09
N VAL A 195 -16.56 2.12 -4.65
CA VAL A 195 -16.88 0.73 -4.99
C VAL A 195 -15.70 -0.15 -4.60
N LYS A 196 -15.95 -1.30 -3.98
CA LYS A 196 -14.92 -2.28 -3.58
C LYS A 196 -15.40 -3.71 -3.77
N LEU A 197 -14.47 -4.60 -4.05
CA LEU A 197 -14.70 -6.05 -3.96
C LEU A 197 -14.39 -6.51 -2.54
N SER A 198 -15.18 -7.45 -2.03
CA SER A 198 -14.96 -8.12 -0.76
C SER A 198 -15.14 -9.62 -0.99
N PRO A 199 -14.17 -10.48 -0.62
CA PRO A 199 -14.38 -11.92 -0.74
C PRO A 199 -15.65 -12.36 -0.01
N LYS A 200 -16.48 -13.16 -0.68
CA LYS A 200 -17.50 -13.99 -0.05
C LYS A 200 -16.76 -15.11 0.65
N THR A 201 -16.52 -14.95 1.94
CA THR A 201 -16.25 -16.12 2.77
C THR A 201 -17.46 -17.04 2.66
N ALA A 202 -17.25 -18.32 2.32
CA ALA A 202 -18.29 -19.35 2.21
C ALA A 202 -19.44 -19.06 3.20
N GLU A 203 -20.59 -18.67 2.65
CA GLU A 203 -21.73 -18.23 3.45
C GLU A 203 -22.26 -19.38 4.31
N ALA A 204 -22.84 -18.99 5.44
CA ALA A 204 -23.40 -19.85 6.45
C ALA A 204 -24.40 -20.86 5.87
N ALA A 205 -24.06 -22.14 5.98
CA ALA A 205 -25.06 -23.14 6.33
C ALA A 205 -25.24 -23.08 7.86
N GLY A 206 -26.45 -22.68 8.27
CA GLY A 206 -26.93 -22.83 9.64
C GLY A 206 -26.99 -21.53 10.44
N LYS A 207 -28.22 -21.13 10.80
CA LYS A 207 -28.47 -20.28 11.96
C LYS A 207 -27.65 -20.80 13.14
N SER A 208 -26.79 -19.97 13.72
CA SER A 208 -26.27 -20.20 15.07
C SER A 208 -25.85 -18.88 15.69
N ALA A 209 -26.49 -18.54 16.80
CA ALA A 209 -26.02 -17.52 17.71
C ALA A 209 -24.64 -17.92 18.26
N ASN A 210 -23.53 -17.57 17.60
CA ASN A 210 -22.16 -17.69 18.17
C ASN A 210 -20.97 -17.11 17.36
N ALA A 211 -21.14 -16.16 16.44
CA ALA A 211 -19.98 -15.57 15.74
C ALA A 211 -19.13 -14.72 16.71
N LYS A 212 -17.91 -15.19 17.02
CA LYS A 212 -16.92 -14.42 17.80
C LYS A 212 -16.44 -13.22 16.97
N SER A 213 -16.89 -12.03 17.33
CA SER A 213 -16.49 -10.75 16.75
C SER A 213 -15.89 -9.81 17.80
N VAL A 214 -15.22 -8.75 17.37
CA VAL A 214 -14.91 -7.62 18.27
C VAL A 214 -16.02 -6.59 18.20
N ARG A 215 -16.34 -6.02 19.36
CA ARG A 215 -17.12 -4.79 19.49
C ARG A 215 -16.27 -3.71 20.13
N TYR A 216 -16.36 -2.48 19.65
CA TYR A 216 -15.58 -1.35 20.15
C TYR A 216 -16.31 -0.03 19.98
N GLU A 217 -16.00 0.92 20.85
CA GLU A 217 -16.51 2.29 20.82
C GLU A 217 -15.42 3.30 21.16
N ALA A 218 -15.67 4.55 20.79
CA ALA A 218 -14.77 5.67 21.03
C ALA A 218 -15.51 6.81 21.71
N TYR A 219 -14.86 7.42 22.70
CA TYR A 219 -15.25 8.71 23.26
C TYR A 219 -14.68 9.81 22.38
N VAL A 220 -15.55 10.59 21.73
CA VAL A 220 -15.16 11.65 20.80
C VAL A 220 -15.37 13.00 21.46
N GLN A 221 -14.38 13.88 21.31
CA GLN A 221 -14.45 15.27 21.78
C GLN A 221 -15.80 15.91 21.43
N LYS A 222 -16.43 16.55 22.43
CA LYS A 222 -17.76 17.21 22.33
C LYS A 222 -18.95 16.29 22.02
N ARG A 223 -18.74 14.99 21.80
CA ARG A 223 -19.81 14.03 21.46
C ARG A 223 -19.94 12.87 22.44
N GLY A 224 -18.96 12.69 23.32
CA GLY A 224 -18.95 11.61 24.28
C GLY A 224 -18.81 10.23 23.63
N TRP A 225 -19.24 9.20 24.36
CA TRP A 225 -19.27 7.82 23.87
C TRP A 225 -20.20 7.68 22.68
N GLN A 226 -19.65 7.17 21.58
CA GLN A 226 -20.41 6.86 20.37
C GLN A 226 -20.91 5.39 20.42
N PRO A 227 -22.01 5.04 19.74
CA PRO A 227 -22.54 3.68 19.78
C PRO A 227 -21.52 2.61 19.36
N TRP A 228 -21.51 1.49 20.08
CA TRP A 228 -20.73 0.29 19.78
C TRP A 228 -20.72 -0.07 18.30
N LYS A 229 -19.52 -0.40 17.81
CA LYS A 229 -19.21 -0.80 16.43
C LYS A 229 -18.70 -2.23 16.41
N GLY A 230 -19.05 -2.95 15.36
CA GLY A 230 -18.55 -4.30 15.09
C GLY A 230 -17.33 -4.31 14.18
N ASP A 231 -16.86 -5.51 13.83
CA ASP A 231 -15.73 -5.73 12.93
C ASP A 231 -15.74 -4.79 11.71
N GLY A 232 -14.66 -4.01 11.56
CA GLY A 232 -14.40 -3.14 10.41
C GLY A 232 -15.24 -1.87 10.31
N GLN A 233 -16.18 -1.63 11.24
CA GLN A 233 -16.96 -0.39 11.28
C GLN A 233 -16.15 0.77 11.87
N THR A 234 -16.39 1.99 11.41
CA THR A 234 -15.67 3.16 11.94
C THR A 234 -16.20 3.58 13.31
N ALA A 235 -15.35 3.56 14.34
CA ALA A 235 -15.59 4.23 15.61
C ALA A 235 -14.83 5.56 15.62
N GLY A 236 -15.47 6.65 16.03
CA GLY A 236 -14.94 8.02 15.92
C GLY A 236 -15.50 8.80 14.73
N THR A 237 -14.78 9.84 14.30
CA THR A 237 -15.19 10.71 13.18
C THR A 237 -14.05 10.90 12.18
N VAL A 238 -14.36 10.94 10.89
CA VAL A 238 -13.38 11.14 9.82
C VAL A 238 -13.54 12.56 9.26
N GLY A 239 -12.45 13.34 9.23
CA GLY A 239 -12.44 14.66 8.59
C GLY A 239 -13.27 15.73 9.29
N LYS A 240 -13.56 15.53 10.59
CA LYS A 240 -14.33 16.49 11.42
C LYS A 240 -13.46 17.25 12.42
N ALA A 241 -12.15 17.02 12.41
CA ALA A 241 -11.20 17.62 13.35
C ALA A 241 -11.49 17.35 14.83
N LEU A 242 -12.25 16.28 15.15
CA LEU A 242 -12.55 15.88 16.52
C LEU A 242 -11.64 14.73 16.95
N ARG A 243 -10.95 14.91 18.07
CA ARG A 243 -10.09 13.87 18.67
C ARG A 243 -10.91 12.77 19.32
N VAL A 244 -10.39 11.55 19.28
CA VAL A 244 -10.72 10.48 20.22
C VAL A 244 -10.00 10.76 21.53
N GLU A 245 -10.69 10.62 22.66
CA GLU A 245 -10.12 10.79 24.01
C GLU A 245 -10.11 9.48 24.81
N GLY A 246 -10.91 8.49 24.41
CA GLY A 246 -10.97 7.19 25.06
C GLY A 246 -11.57 6.09 24.17
N LEU A 247 -11.28 4.85 24.50
CA LEU A 247 -11.69 3.64 23.79
C LEU A 247 -12.17 2.57 24.77
N SER A 248 -13.18 1.81 24.36
CA SER A 248 -13.60 0.58 25.03
C SER A 248 -13.81 -0.53 23.99
N MET A 249 -13.33 -1.75 24.27
CA MET A 249 -13.38 -2.87 23.34
C MET A 249 -13.63 -4.19 24.05
N ALA A 250 -14.51 -5.02 23.50
CA ALA A 250 -14.87 -6.32 24.05
C ALA A 250 -15.09 -7.36 22.93
N LEU A 251 -15.06 -8.64 23.30
CA LEU A 251 -15.43 -9.73 22.40
C LEU A 251 -16.92 -10.05 22.58
N SER A 252 -17.63 -10.34 21.48
CA SER A 252 -19.10 -10.34 21.44
C SER A 252 -19.79 -11.53 22.11
N THR A 253 -19.16 -12.70 22.24
CA THR A 253 -19.79 -13.87 22.90
C THR A 253 -18.77 -14.74 23.65
N GLY A 254 -18.95 -14.85 24.98
CA GLY A 254 -18.34 -15.89 25.82
C GLY A 254 -16.90 -15.63 26.29
N ARG A 255 -16.79 -15.14 27.54
CA ARG A 255 -15.57 -14.86 28.32
C ARG A 255 -14.62 -16.06 28.54
N SER A 256 -14.86 -17.25 28.01
CA SER A 256 -14.25 -18.48 28.54
C SER A 256 -12.95 -18.95 27.85
N ALA A 257 -12.44 -18.22 26.84
CA ALA A 257 -11.25 -18.66 26.10
C ALA A 257 -10.22 -17.55 25.79
N GLY A 258 -10.39 -16.33 26.28
CA GLY A 258 -9.39 -15.27 26.06
C GLY A 258 -9.91 -13.85 26.26
N SER A 259 -9.06 -12.88 25.98
CA SER A 259 -9.34 -11.45 26.14
C SER A 259 -8.84 -10.65 24.95
N ILE A 260 -9.49 -9.52 24.67
CA ILE A 260 -8.89 -8.42 23.93
C ILE A 260 -8.21 -7.47 24.92
N VAL A 261 -6.97 -7.11 24.64
CA VAL A 261 -6.10 -6.26 25.47
C VAL A 261 -5.67 -5.08 24.62
N TYR A 262 -5.86 -3.87 25.12
CA TYR A 262 -5.56 -2.65 24.38
C TYR A 262 -5.01 -1.57 25.30
N GLN A 263 -4.23 -0.66 24.73
CA GLN A 263 -3.71 0.51 25.43
C GLN A 263 -3.65 1.69 24.45
N THR A 264 -3.73 2.89 25.00
CA THR A 264 -3.69 4.17 24.27
C THR A 264 -2.44 4.95 24.66
N HIS A 265 -1.80 5.59 23.69
CA HIS A 265 -0.86 6.68 23.92
C HIS A 265 -1.65 7.98 24.00
N VAL A 266 -1.59 8.68 25.13
CA VAL A 266 -2.36 9.90 25.39
C VAL A 266 -1.42 11.09 25.44
N GLN A 267 -1.86 12.20 24.87
CA GLN A 267 -1.15 13.48 24.91
C GLN A 267 -0.63 13.81 26.32
N ASP A 268 0.64 14.20 26.42
CA ASP A 268 1.36 14.59 27.65
C ASP A 268 1.39 13.52 28.76
N VAL A 269 0.98 12.29 28.46
CA VAL A 269 0.95 11.16 29.40
C VAL A 269 1.73 9.96 28.86
N GLY A 270 1.70 9.75 27.55
CA GLY A 270 2.32 8.61 26.90
C GLY A 270 1.46 7.35 26.93
N TRP A 271 2.11 6.19 26.82
CA TRP A 271 1.45 4.88 26.86
C TRP A 271 0.87 4.61 28.25
N GLN A 272 -0.45 4.50 28.32
CA GLN A 272 -1.15 4.19 29.58
C GLN A 272 -1.22 2.68 29.86
N ALA A 273 -1.71 2.33 31.06
CA ALA A 273 -1.98 0.96 31.45
C ALA A 273 -2.91 0.23 30.46
N LYS A 274 -2.72 -1.09 30.34
CA LYS A 274 -3.50 -1.94 29.43
C LYS A 274 -4.92 -2.14 29.96
N ALA A 275 -5.90 -1.69 29.19
CA ALA A 275 -7.30 -2.06 29.37
C ALA A 275 -7.60 -3.44 28.77
N ARG A 276 -8.66 -4.06 29.27
CA ARG A 276 -9.10 -5.40 28.85
C ARG A 276 -10.63 -5.46 28.81
N ASN A 277 -11.18 -6.13 27.80
CA ASN A 277 -12.57 -6.58 27.75
C ASN A 277 -13.62 -5.58 28.29
N GLY A 278 -13.74 -4.41 27.67
CA GLY A 278 -14.73 -3.39 28.00
C GLY A 278 -14.26 -2.34 29.00
N ALA A 279 -13.07 -2.51 29.59
CA ALA A 279 -12.45 -1.47 30.41
C ALA A 279 -12.05 -0.25 29.56
N ILE A 280 -11.99 0.94 30.15
CA ILE A 280 -11.65 2.16 29.42
C ILE A 280 -10.13 2.24 29.24
N ALA A 281 -9.67 2.54 28.02
CA ALA A 281 -8.33 3.04 27.74
C ALA A 281 -8.42 4.49 27.26
N GLY A 282 -7.59 5.38 27.77
CA GLY A 282 -7.63 6.81 27.49
C GLY A 282 -8.15 7.62 28.67
N MET A 283 -8.40 8.90 28.43
CA MET A 283 -8.87 9.86 29.43
C MET A 283 -10.12 10.60 28.93
N PRO A 284 -11.26 9.90 28.77
CA PRO A 284 -12.48 10.50 28.23
C PRO A 284 -12.94 11.70 29.07
N GLY A 285 -13.21 12.83 28.41
CA GLY A 285 -13.69 14.05 29.06
C GLY A 285 -12.59 14.90 29.71
N LYS A 286 -11.32 14.47 29.66
CA LYS A 286 -10.18 15.24 30.21
C LYS A 286 -9.49 16.14 29.19
N ALA A 287 -10.10 16.30 28.01
CA ALA A 287 -9.58 17.11 26.90
C ALA A 287 -8.21 16.69 26.36
N LYS A 288 -7.77 15.46 26.62
CA LYS A 288 -6.50 14.89 26.11
C LYS A 288 -6.78 13.95 24.95
N ARG A 289 -6.07 14.15 23.83
CA ARG A 289 -6.20 13.29 22.63
C ARG A 289 -5.50 11.95 22.84
N VAL A 290 -6.09 10.89 22.28
CA VAL A 290 -5.37 9.67 21.94
C VAL A 290 -4.55 9.94 20.68
N GLU A 291 -3.29 9.54 20.69
CA GLU A 291 -2.33 9.71 19.59
C GLU A 291 -2.00 8.38 18.93
N ALA A 292 -2.01 7.27 19.68
CA ALA A 292 -1.78 5.93 19.14
C ALA A 292 -2.46 4.83 19.97
N VAL A 293 -2.58 3.64 19.39
CA VAL A 293 -3.20 2.46 19.98
C VAL A 293 -2.36 1.20 19.75
N ARG A 294 -2.38 0.28 20.72
CA ARG A 294 -1.95 -1.12 20.54
C ARG A 294 -3.09 -2.03 20.92
N ILE A 295 -3.34 -3.06 20.13
CA ILE A 295 -4.44 -4.01 20.37
C ILE A 295 -3.93 -5.42 20.13
N LYS A 296 -4.12 -6.31 21.09
CA LYS A 296 -3.76 -7.73 20.97
C LYS A 296 -4.78 -8.64 21.62
N LEU A 297 -4.72 -9.91 21.23
CA LEU A 297 -5.50 -10.97 21.85
C LEU A 297 -4.65 -11.70 22.90
N ALA A 298 -5.30 -12.19 23.96
CA ALA A 298 -4.68 -12.98 25.02
C ALA A 298 -5.50 -14.24 25.32
N GLY A 299 -4.86 -15.29 25.84
CA GLY A 299 -5.50 -16.58 26.11
C GLY A 299 -5.69 -17.43 24.86
N LYS A 300 -6.52 -18.47 24.93
CA LYS A 300 -6.74 -19.45 23.85
C LYS A 300 -7.21 -18.80 22.53
N ILE A 301 -7.87 -17.63 22.57
CA ILE A 301 -8.31 -16.92 21.37
C ILE A 301 -7.15 -16.41 20.49
N SER A 302 -6.01 -16.02 21.07
CA SER A 302 -4.85 -15.52 20.30
C SER A 302 -4.16 -16.60 19.45
N LYS A 303 -4.42 -17.88 19.79
CA LYS A 303 -3.98 -19.04 19.01
C LYS A 303 -4.85 -19.29 17.78
N ARG A 304 -6.10 -18.79 17.77
CA ARG A 304 -7.09 -19.05 16.71
C ARG A 304 -7.40 -17.83 15.85
N TYR A 305 -7.09 -16.63 16.34
CA TYR A 305 -7.40 -15.38 15.67
C TYR A 305 -6.22 -14.42 15.70
N ASP A 306 -6.17 -13.55 14.70
CA ASP A 306 -5.37 -12.34 14.66
C ASP A 306 -6.31 -11.13 14.78
N VAL A 307 -5.83 -10.06 15.39
CA VAL A 307 -6.53 -8.76 15.42
C VAL A 307 -5.78 -7.77 14.54
N TYR A 308 -6.50 -7.20 13.59
CA TYR A 308 -6.03 -6.12 12.72
C TYR A 308 -6.75 -4.82 13.09
N TYR A 309 -6.02 -3.71 13.07
CA TYR A 309 -6.57 -2.40 13.39
C TYR A 309 -5.81 -1.30 12.69
N ARG A 310 -6.49 -0.17 12.46
CA ARG A 310 -5.88 1.04 11.92
C ARG A 310 -6.55 2.28 12.47
N THR A 311 -5.85 3.40 12.37
CA THR A 311 -6.30 4.70 12.87
C THR A 311 -6.38 5.72 11.74
N HIS A 312 -7.36 6.62 11.85
CA HIS A 312 -7.39 7.87 11.10
C HIS A 312 -6.72 8.95 11.92
N VAL A 313 -5.58 9.45 11.47
CA VAL A 313 -4.76 10.46 12.15
C VAL A 313 -4.97 11.81 11.49
N ALA A 314 -5.03 12.89 12.28
CA ALA A 314 -5.09 14.25 11.76
C ALA A 314 -3.96 14.51 10.75
N ASN A 315 -4.26 15.22 9.66
CA ASN A 315 -3.36 15.58 8.56
C ASN A 315 -2.84 14.39 7.70
N TYR A 316 -2.89 13.15 8.18
CA TYR A 316 -2.45 11.96 7.42
C TYR A 316 -3.62 11.13 6.86
N GLY A 317 -4.77 11.16 7.51
CA GLY A 317 -5.90 10.32 7.16
C GLY A 317 -5.75 8.88 7.69
N TRP A 318 -6.30 7.91 6.97
CA TRP A 318 -6.19 6.50 7.34
C TRP A 318 -4.77 5.98 7.10
N LEU A 319 -4.15 5.50 8.17
CA LEU A 319 -2.90 4.73 8.11
C LEU A 319 -3.18 3.26 7.75
N ASP A 320 -2.12 2.51 7.48
CA ASP A 320 -2.20 1.09 7.16
C ASP A 320 -2.58 0.24 8.39
N TRP A 321 -2.86 -1.04 8.16
CA TRP A 321 -3.31 -1.96 9.20
C TRP A 321 -2.16 -2.47 10.07
N ALA A 322 -2.21 -2.18 11.36
CA ALA A 322 -1.41 -2.82 12.39
C ALA A 322 -1.99 -4.20 12.75
N LYS A 323 -1.14 -5.06 13.32
CA LYS A 323 -1.48 -6.45 13.71
C LYS A 323 -0.99 -6.76 15.12
N ASN A 324 -1.82 -7.44 15.91
CA ASN A 324 -1.41 -8.16 17.14
C ASN A 324 -0.44 -7.42 18.09
N GLY A 325 -0.73 -6.18 18.45
CA GLY A 325 0.04 -5.41 19.42
C GLY A 325 1.05 -4.46 18.80
N ALA A 326 1.21 -4.44 17.47
CA ALA A 326 1.95 -3.41 16.76
C ALA A 326 1.33 -2.02 16.96
N ASP A 327 2.11 -0.96 16.79
CA ASP A 327 1.62 0.38 17.03
C ASP A 327 0.71 0.81 15.86
N ALA A 328 -0.34 1.57 16.14
CA ALA A 328 -1.13 2.27 15.12
C ALA A 328 -1.39 3.70 15.59
N GLY A 329 -1.08 4.69 14.76
CA GLY A 329 -1.26 6.11 15.10
C GLY A 329 0.01 6.94 14.97
N SER A 330 0.14 7.97 15.78
CA SER A 330 1.08 9.08 15.59
C SER A 330 1.91 9.44 16.82
N THR A 331 2.60 8.46 17.43
CA THR A 331 3.48 8.74 18.57
C THR A 331 4.59 9.73 18.20
N GLY A 332 4.78 10.76 19.03
CA GLY A 332 5.85 11.75 18.85
C GLY A 332 5.55 12.94 17.92
N PHE A 333 4.42 12.94 17.21
CA PHE A 333 4.04 14.05 16.31
C PHE A 333 2.97 15.00 16.90
N ALA A 334 2.52 14.76 18.12
CA ALA A 334 1.43 15.52 18.74
C ALA A 334 0.11 15.53 17.93
N LEU A 335 -0.10 14.53 17.05
CA LEU A 335 -1.29 14.42 16.22
C LEU A 335 -2.37 13.55 16.87
N ARG A 336 -3.63 13.94 16.67
CA ARG A 336 -4.81 13.24 17.22
C ARG A 336 -5.23 12.07 16.32
N VAL A 337 -5.60 10.96 16.95
CA VAL A 337 -6.49 9.96 16.35
C VAL A 337 -7.91 10.54 16.33
N GLU A 338 -8.57 10.48 15.18
CA GLU A 338 -9.95 10.94 15.00
C GLU A 338 -10.94 9.77 14.87
N ALA A 339 -10.47 8.63 14.37
CA ALA A 339 -11.25 7.40 14.25
C ALA A 339 -10.37 6.14 14.22
N LEU A 340 -10.98 4.97 14.44
CA LEU A 340 -10.33 3.67 14.29
C LEU A 340 -11.26 2.61 13.68
N GLN A 341 -10.65 1.57 13.13
CA GLN A 341 -11.30 0.33 12.73
C GLN A 341 -10.54 -0.84 13.34
N VAL A 342 -11.26 -1.85 13.80
CA VAL A 342 -10.73 -3.10 14.36
C VAL A 342 -11.47 -4.28 13.74
N VAL A 343 -10.74 -5.32 13.35
CA VAL A 343 -11.29 -6.54 12.75
C VAL A 343 -10.63 -7.74 13.41
N LEU A 344 -11.45 -8.71 13.82
CA LEU A 344 -10.98 -10.03 14.20
C LEU A 344 -10.99 -10.97 12.98
N VAL A 345 -9.87 -11.63 12.70
CA VAL A 345 -9.76 -12.61 11.60
C VAL A 345 -9.17 -13.93 12.09
N LYS A 346 -9.41 -15.03 11.38
CA LYS A 346 -8.76 -16.32 11.70
C LYS A 346 -7.24 -16.16 11.65
N LYS A 347 -6.54 -16.88 12.52
CA LYS A 347 -5.06 -16.86 12.59
C LYS A 347 -4.44 -17.08 11.21
N GLY A 348 -3.50 -16.22 10.83
CA GLY A 348 -2.78 -16.33 9.56
C GLY A 348 -3.57 -15.83 8.34
N SER A 349 -4.79 -15.33 8.52
CA SER A 349 -5.54 -14.70 7.41
C SER A 349 -4.93 -13.36 7.02
N ALA A 350 -5.12 -12.96 5.77
CA ALA A 350 -4.65 -11.68 5.25
C ALA A 350 -5.29 -10.49 5.99
N ALA A 351 -4.55 -9.38 6.05
CA ALA A 351 -5.05 -8.12 6.56
C ALA A 351 -6.17 -7.58 5.65
N PRO A 352 -7.09 -6.74 6.17
CA PRO A 352 -8.13 -6.13 5.34
C PRO A 352 -7.61 -5.09 4.31
N GLY A 353 -6.32 -4.74 4.35
CA GLY A 353 -5.65 -3.81 3.44
C GLY A 353 -4.13 -3.79 3.67
N ALA A 354 -3.44 -2.79 3.12
CA ALA A 354 -1.99 -2.62 3.27
C ALA A 354 -1.57 -2.55 4.75
N THR A 355 -0.33 -2.96 5.03
CA THR A 355 0.23 -3.08 6.39
C THR A 355 1.60 -2.40 6.53
N ASP A 356 1.98 -1.58 5.55
CA ASP A 356 3.36 -1.08 5.42
C ASP A 356 3.62 0.08 6.37
N CYS A 357 2.65 0.99 6.51
CA CYS A 357 2.76 2.21 7.32
C CYS A 357 1.64 2.35 8.35
N PRO A 358 1.54 1.46 9.35
CA PRO A 358 0.47 1.54 10.36
C PRO A 358 0.68 2.66 11.39
N THR A 359 1.91 3.19 11.48
CA THR A 359 2.25 4.36 12.29
C THR A 359 2.86 5.48 11.48
N VAL A 360 2.67 6.70 11.96
CA VAL A 360 3.57 7.82 11.70
C VAL A 360 4.32 8.04 13.01
N ASN A 361 5.56 7.59 13.10
CA ASN A 361 6.33 7.70 14.34
C ASN A 361 7.42 8.75 14.16
N ALA A 362 7.69 9.59 15.16
CA ALA A 362 8.88 10.44 15.18
C ALA A 362 10.19 9.61 15.11
N LEU A 363 10.06 8.29 15.24
CA LEU A 363 11.10 7.27 15.04
C LEU A 363 10.92 6.50 13.73
N ARG A 364 10.53 7.14 12.62
CA ARG A 364 10.97 6.61 11.33
C ARG A 364 12.46 6.93 11.29
N PRO A 365 13.36 5.94 11.43
CA PRO A 365 14.78 6.25 11.41
C PRO A 365 15.06 7.02 10.13
N THR A 366 15.73 8.15 10.27
CA THR A 366 16.23 8.93 9.15
C THR A 366 17.74 8.85 9.12
N LEU A 367 18.28 8.92 7.92
CA LEU A 367 19.70 9.09 7.71
C LEU A 367 19.92 10.43 7.04
N ASP A 368 20.97 11.13 7.47
CA ASP A 368 21.39 12.40 6.89
C ASP A 368 22.42 12.10 5.79
N GLY A 369 22.26 12.71 4.62
CA GLY A 369 23.17 12.44 3.51
C GLY A 369 23.38 13.63 2.60
N ILE A 370 24.30 13.45 1.67
CA ILE A 370 24.64 14.42 0.63
C ILE A 370 24.60 13.76 -0.73
N ASP A 371 24.49 14.55 -1.79
CA ASP A 371 24.84 14.12 -3.13
C ASP A 371 25.89 15.03 -3.74
N ILE A 372 26.77 14.44 -4.56
CA ILE A 372 27.99 15.08 -5.06
C ILE A 372 28.26 14.70 -6.51
N SER A 373 29.05 15.53 -7.18
CA SER A 373 29.49 15.33 -8.55
C SER A 373 30.94 15.79 -8.74
N SER A 374 31.37 16.01 -9.99
CA SER A 374 32.65 16.66 -10.29
C SER A 374 32.74 18.10 -9.76
N TRP A 375 31.61 18.74 -9.44
CA TRP A 375 31.58 20.08 -8.82
C TRP A 375 32.16 20.08 -7.39
N GLN A 376 32.20 18.93 -6.72
CA GLN A 376 32.81 18.73 -5.41
C GLN A 376 34.07 17.87 -5.56
N SER A 377 34.91 18.17 -6.55
CA SER A 377 36.08 17.35 -6.91
C SER A 377 37.15 17.26 -5.80
N ASP A 378 37.25 18.28 -4.95
CA ASP A 378 38.20 18.40 -3.85
C ASP A 378 37.65 17.89 -2.50
N ILE A 379 36.44 17.33 -2.47
CA ILE A 379 35.81 16.88 -1.22
C ILE A 379 36.53 15.67 -0.61
N ASN A 380 36.90 15.78 0.66
CA ASN A 380 37.24 14.62 1.47
C ASN A 380 35.96 14.01 2.06
N VAL A 381 35.37 13.06 1.34
CA VAL A 381 34.10 12.42 1.72
C VAL A 381 34.13 11.89 3.14
N GLY A 382 35.23 11.30 3.61
CA GLY A 382 35.33 10.75 4.96
C GLY A 382 35.13 11.79 6.07
N SER A 383 35.56 13.02 5.83
CA SER A 383 35.53 14.12 6.81
C SER A 383 34.18 14.83 6.93
N VAL A 384 33.27 14.65 5.96
CA VAL A 384 31.93 15.27 6.00
C VAL A 384 30.97 14.40 6.82
N PRO A 385 30.24 14.94 7.81
CA PRO A 385 29.38 14.12 8.68
C PRO A 385 28.13 13.64 7.93
N ALA A 386 28.18 12.49 7.25
CA ALA A 386 27.04 11.96 6.48
C ALA A 386 26.90 10.46 6.69
N ASP A 387 25.66 9.97 6.77
CA ASP A 387 25.35 8.54 6.82
C ASP A 387 25.40 7.88 5.44
N PHE A 388 25.03 8.64 4.40
CA PHE A 388 25.06 8.21 3.00
C PHE A 388 25.54 9.32 2.06
N VAL A 389 26.06 8.91 0.90
CA VAL A 389 26.52 9.80 -0.18
C VAL A 389 26.02 9.25 -1.51
N ILE A 390 25.36 10.09 -2.31
CA ILE A 390 24.94 9.75 -3.68
C ILE A 390 25.89 10.44 -4.67
N VAL A 391 26.60 9.66 -5.48
CA VAL A 391 27.67 10.18 -6.37
C VAL A 391 27.21 10.16 -7.82
N LYS A 392 27.41 11.27 -8.55
CA LYS A 392 27.23 11.28 -10.02
C LYS A 392 28.18 10.29 -10.65
N ALA A 393 27.65 9.27 -11.34
CA ALA A 393 28.49 8.32 -12.07
C ALA A 393 28.64 8.72 -13.53
N THR A 394 27.52 8.94 -14.21
CA THR A 394 27.50 9.21 -15.65
C THR A 394 26.42 10.20 -16.04
N GLY A 395 26.47 10.68 -17.27
CA GLY A 395 25.44 11.48 -17.90
C GLY A 395 25.39 11.23 -19.41
N GLY A 396 24.19 11.03 -19.94
CA GLY A 396 24.02 10.67 -21.35
C GLY A 396 24.74 9.36 -21.73
N ILE A 397 25.36 9.31 -22.90
CA ILE A 397 26.11 8.14 -23.42
C ILE A 397 27.62 8.39 -23.52
N GLY A 398 28.09 9.56 -23.06
CA GLY A 398 29.47 10.01 -23.30
C GLY A 398 30.18 10.62 -22.09
N TYR A 399 29.45 11.08 -21.07
CA TYR A 399 30.05 11.66 -19.88
C TYR A 399 30.14 10.65 -18.73
N THR A 400 31.34 10.43 -18.22
CA THR A 400 31.59 9.78 -16.93
C THR A 400 32.22 10.82 -16.01
N ASN A 401 31.69 10.96 -14.79
CA ASN A 401 32.30 11.85 -13.80
C ASN A 401 33.74 11.37 -13.52
N PRO A 402 34.79 12.20 -13.75
CA PRO A 402 36.18 11.78 -13.58
C PRO A 402 36.52 11.42 -12.12
N TYR A 403 35.74 11.92 -11.16
CA TYR A 403 35.93 11.65 -9.72
C TYR A 403 34.98 10.57 -9.19
N PHE A 404 34.13 9.96 -10.04
CA PHE A 404 33.12 9.00 -9.62
C PHE A 404 33.72 7.86 -8.77
N ARG A 405 34.74 7.17 -9.29
CA ARG A 405 35.31 6.00 -8.60
C ARG A 405 35.96 6.38 -7.27
N SER A 406 36.77 7.45 -7.24
CA SER A 406 37.41 7.89 -6.01
C SER A 406 36.39 8.33 -4.95
N GLN A 407 35.34 9.06 -5.36
CA GLN A 407 34.24 9.47 -4.46
C GLN A 407 33.44 8.25 -3.96
N ALA A 408 33.12 7.29 -4.83
CA ALA A 408 32.38 6.09 -4.48
C ALA A 408 33.18 5.16 -3.54
N ASP A 409 34.46 4.93 -3.83
CA ASP A 409 35.33 4.10 -3.01
C ASP A 409 35.60 4.76 -1.65
N ALA A 410 35.82 6.08 -1.62
CA ALA A 410 35.97 6.84 -0.38
C ALA A 410 34.69 6.81 0.49
N THR A 411 33.52 6.81 -0.13
CA THR A 411 32.24 6.66 0.58
C THR A 411 32.18 5.31 1.29
N LEU A 412 32.46 4.23 0.57
CA LEU A 412 32.40 2.87 1.11
C LEU A 412 33.48 2.64 2.19
N SER A 413 34.71 3.09 1.96
CA SER A 413 35.82 2.95 2.92
C SER A 413 35.60 3.74 4.21
N SER A 414 34.81 4.81 4.14
CA SER A 414 34.39 5.62 5.30
C SER A 414 33.18 5.03 6.05
N ASN A 415 32.77 3.79 5.76
CA ASN A 415 31.58 3.14 6.32
C ASN A 415 30.29 3.95 6.09
N LYS A 416 30.20 4.68 4.97
CA LYS A 416 29.00 5.39 4.55
C LYS A 416 28.26 4.56 3.51
N LEU A 417 26.95 4.78 3.42
CA LEU A 417 26.11 4.12 2.45
C LEU A 417 26.24 4.82 1.09
N LEU A 418 26.35 4.03 0.02
CA LEU A 418 26.57 4.56 -1.32
C LEU A 418 25.26 4.58 -2.14
N GLY A 419 25.05 5.68 -2.86
CA GLY A 419 24.14 5.77 -3.99
C GLY A 419 24.90 6.26 -5.22
N LEU A 420 24.43 5.90 -6.42
CA LEU A 420 25.02 6.32 -7.69
C LEU A 420 23.92 6.79 -8.62
N TYR A 421 24.11 7.96 -9.25
CA TYR A 421 23.12 8.51 -10.16
C TYR A 421 23.63 8.71 -11.58
N HIS A 422 22.69 8.64 -12.52
CA HIS A 422 22.85 8.97 -13.92
C HIS A 422 22.08 10.25 -14.26
N TYR A 423 22.75 11.26 -14.80
CA TYR A 423 22.09 12.49 -15.28
C TYR A 423 21.56 12.31 -16.69
N ALA A 424 20.23 12.25 -16.84
CA ALA A 424 19.60 12.05 -18.13
C ALA A 424 19.91 13.19 -19.11
N ARG A 425 20.14 12.86 -20.39
CA ARG A 425 20.34 13.87 -21.45
C ARG A 425 21.46 14.89 -21.18
N GLU A 426 22.55 14.45 -20.58
CA GLU A 426 23.75 15.30 -20.40
C GLU A 426 24.10 16.06 -21.69
N ARG A 427 24.38 17.35 -21.55
CA ARG A 427 24.54 18.24 -22.70
C ARG A 427 25.68 17.77 -23.59
N GLY A 428 25.40 17.63 -24.89
CA GLY A 428 26.37 17.13 -25.87
C GLY A 428 26.59 15.62 -25.85
N CYS A 429 25.92 14.88 -24.97
CA CYS A 429 26.07 13.43 -24.80
C CYS A 429 24.71 12.70 -24.76
N SER A 430 23.62 13.31 -25.22
CA SER A 430 22.28 12.72 -25.17
C SER A 430 22.15 11.39 -25.93
N GLY A 431 21.36 10.46 -25.39
CA GLY A 431 21.05 9.18 -26.04
C GLY A 431 19.60 8.73 -25.85
N SER A 432 19.32 7.50 -26.30
CA SER A 432 18.04 6.84 -26.01
C SER A 432 18.02 6.34 -24.56
N ALA A 433 16.83 6.12 -24.00
CA ALA A 433 16.69 5.60 -22.63
C ALA A 433 17.47 4.30 -22.39
N VAL A 434 17.46 3.41 -23.38
CA VAL A 434 18.18 2.14 -23.32
C VAL A 434 19.68 2.34 -23.41
N ALA A 435 20.15 3.22 -24.30
CA ALA A 435 21.58 3.48 -24.47
C ALA A 435 22.18 4.17 -23.23
N GLU A 436 21.49 5.17 -22.67
CA GLU A 436 21.90 5.83 -21.43
C GLU A 436 21.89 4.84 -20.25
N ALA A 437 20.87 3.98 -20.13
CA ALA A 437 20.81 2.95 -19.10
C ALA A 437 21.94 1.93 -19.21
N ASP A 438 22.24 1.46 -20.42
CA ASP A 438 23.32 0.49 -20.67
C ASP A 438 24.70 1.12 -20.40
N TYR A 439 24.88 2.41 -20.73
CA TYR A 439 26.09 3.16 -20.41
C TYR A 439 26.28 3.32 -18.90
N PHE A 440 25.21 3.71 -18.17
CA PHE A 440 25.22 3.77 -16.72
C PHE A 440 25.53 2.41 -16.09
N CYS A 441 24.86 1.33 -16.51
CA CYS A 441 25.08 -0.02 -16.00
C CYS A 441 26.54 -0.47 -16.21
N LYS A 442 27.13 -0.17 -17.37
CA LYS A 442 28.54 -0.46 -17.66
C LYS A 442 29.47 0.26 -16.69
N ALA A 443 29.23 1.54 -16.42
CA ALA A 443 30.06 2.34 -15.53
C ALA A 443 29.99 1.85 -14.08
N VAL A 444 28.79 1.48 -13.59
CA VAL A 444 28.57 1.12 -12.17
C VAL A 444 28.69 -0.37 -11.86
N ALA A 445 29.09 -1.21 -12.83
CA ALA A 445 29.09 -2.67 -12.70
C ALA A 445 29.80 -3.19 -11.43
N GLY A 446 30.92 -2.58 -11.01
CA GLY A 446 31.66 -2.96 -9.79
C GLY A 446 30.98 -2.60 -8.45
N TYR A 447 29.89 -1.83 -8.51
CA TYR A 447 29.14 -1.30 -7.38
C TYR A 447 27.72 -1.86 -7.26
N VAL A 448 27.27 -2.65 -8.23
CA VAL A 448 25.97 -3.36 -8.16
C VAL A 448 25.96 -4.25 -6.91
N GLY A 449 24.87 -4.20 -6.14
CA GLY A 449 24.76 -4.87 -4.83
C GLY A 449 25.32 -4.06 -3.65
N LYS A 450 26.08 -2.98 -3.92
CA LYS A 450 26.70 -2.10 -2.90
C LYS A 450 26.10 -0.70 -2.88
N ALA A 451 25.56 -0.24 -4.01
CA ALA A 451 25.01 1.10 -4.17
C ALA A 451 23.52 1.08 -4.54
N ALA A 452 22.74 2.01 -3.97
CA ALA A 452 21.45 2.37 -4.53
C ALA A 452 21.67 3.03 -5.90
N LEU A 453 20.85 2.69 -6.90
CA LEU A 453 20.97 3.25 -8.24
C LEU A 453 19.87 4.29 -8.47
N VAL A 454 20.16 5.37 -9.18
CA VAL A 454 19.24 6.49 -9.39
C VAL A 454 19.29 6.98 -10.83
N LEU A 455 18.13 7.25 -11.42
CA LEU A 455 17.99 8.13 -12.58
C LEU A 455 17.72 9.55 -12.09
N ASP A 456 18.61 10.48 -12.39
CA ASP A 456 18.39 11.92 -12.25
C ASP A 456 17.68 12.43 -13.52
N TRP A 457 16.42 12.84 -13.34
CA TRP A 457 15.52 13.24 -14.43
C TRP A 457 15.01 14.67 -14.21
N GLU A 458 15.73 15.61 -14.81
CA GLU A 458 15.46 17.05 -14.74
C GLU A 458 15.88 17.79 -16.02
N ALA A 459 15.76 19.11 -16.02
CA ALA A 459 16.14 20.00 -17.12
C ALA A 459 15.60 19.53 -18.49
N ASP A 460 16.46 19.38 -19.49
CA ASP A 460 16.06 19.02 -20.85
C ASP A 460 15.44 17.61 -20.94
N ALA A 461 15.72 16.73 -19.98
CA ALA A 461 15.13 15.39 -19.96
C ALA A 461 13.61 15.42 -19.73
N LEU A 462 13.07 16.51 -19.15
CA LEU A 462 11.64 16.68 -18.91
C LEU A 462 10.82 16.56 -20.21
N ASN A 463 11.37 17.04 -21.32
CA ASN A 463 10.72 17.03 -22.64
C ASN A 463 10.49 15.61 -23.21
N LEU A 464 11.13 14.59 -22.63
CA LEU A 464 10.99 13.19 -23.06
C LEU A 464 9.77 12.49 -22.44
N GLY A 465 9.23 13.07 -21.36
CA GLY A 465 8.13 12.51 -20.59
C GLY A 465 8.45 11.22 -19.80
N PRO A 466 7.51 10.78 -18.95
CA PRO A 466 7.71 9.68 -18.00
C PRO A 466 7.91 8.31 -18.67
N VAL A 467 7.49 8.14 -19.93
CA VAL A 467 7.70 6.90 -20.70
C VAL A 467 9.19 6.65 -20.95
N TRP A 468 9.96 7.70 -21.24
CA TRP A 468 11.41 7.58 -21.41
C TRP A 468 12.08 7.20 -20.10
N ALA A 469 11.73 7.89 -19.01
CA ALA A 469 12.27 7.60 -17.67
C ALA A 469 11.97 6.16 -17.26
N LYS A 470 10.74 5.67 -17.49
CA LYS A 470 10.39 4.28 -17.20
C LYS A 470 11.26 3.28 -17.97
N LYS A 471 11.49 3.51 -19.27
CA LYS A 471 12.33 2.63 -20.09
C LYS A 471 13.76 2.56 -19.57
N PHE A 472 14.33 3.70 -19.14
CA PHE A 472 15.65 3.72 -18.52
C PHE A 472 15.65 2.90 -17.22
N LEU A 473 14.71 3.19 -16.32
CA LEU A 473 14.63 2.57 -15.00
C LEU A 473 14.41 1.05 -15.09
N ASP A 474 13.51 0.59 -15.97
CA ASP A 474 13.28 -0.83 -16.25
C ASP A 474 14.54 -1.48 -16.81
N ARG A 475 15.24 -0.81 -17.75
CA ARG A 475 16.46 -1.36 -18.34
C ARG A 475 17.59 -1.52 -17.33
N VAL A 476 17.78 -0.55 -16.43
CA VAL A 476 18.75 -0.70 -15.33
C VAL A 476 18.39 -1.87 -14.43
N HIS A 477 17.10 -2.05 -14.12
CA HIS A 477 16.63 -3.20 -13.34
C HIS A 477 16.89 -4.53 -14.06
N GLU A 478 16.60 -4.63 -15.35
CA GLU A 478 16.91 -5.81 -16.16
C GLU A 478 18.40 -6.18 -16.15
N ARG A 479 19.28 -5.18 -16.21
CA ARG A 479 20.74 -5.39 -16.32
C ARG A 479 21.42 -5.67 -14.98
N THR A 480 20.85 -5.21 -13.88
CA THR A 480 21.51 -5.24 -12.56
C THR A 480 20.75 -6.02 -11.49
N GLY A 481 19.46 -6.28 -11.71
CA GLY A 481 18.52 -6.78 -10.70
C GLY A 481 18.10 -5.74 -9.66
N VAL A 482 18.81 -4.61 -9.55
CA VAL A 482 18.54 -3.54 -8.58
C VAL A 482 17.49 -2.59 -9.14
N ARG A 483 16.45 -2.27 -8.38
CA ARG A 483 15.42 -1.31 -8.80
C ARG A 483 15.90 0.12 -8.57
N PRO A 484 16.23 0.89 -9.62
CA PRO A 484 16.67 2.26 -9.44
C PRO A 484 15.56 3.16 -8.91
N LEU A 485 15.94 4.22 -8.19
CA LEU A 485 15.07 5.31 -7.81
C LEU A 485 14.96 6.33 -8.95
N LEU A 486 13.86 7.06 -8.98
CA LEU A 486 13.74 8.28 -9.79
C LEU A 486 14.05 9.48 -8.91
N TYR A 487 14.98 10.34 -9.35
CA TYR A 487 15.14 11.69 -8.85
C TYR A 487 14.44 12.71 -9.75
N THR A 488 13.67 13.61 -9.16
CA THR A 488 13.07 14.78 -9.85
C THR A 488 12.54 15.80 -8.83
N SER A 489 12.19 17.02 -9.27
CA SER A 489 11.62 18.04 -8.39
C SER A 489 10.18 17.74 -7.98
N LYS A 490 9.76 18.18 -6.79
CA LYS A 490 8.41 17.91 -6.25
C LYS A 490 7.30 18.44 -7.17
N SER A 491 7.51 19.57 -7.85
CA SER A 491 6.54 20.09 -8.83
C SER A 491 6.36 19.12 -10.00
N VAL A 492 7.44 18.54 -10.52
CA VAL A 492 7.42 17.58 -11.63
C VAL A 492 6.71 16.28 -11.27
N THR A 493 6.76 15.85 -9.99
CA THR A 493 5.98 14.67 -9.53
C THR A 493 4.47 14.82 -9.76
N ARG A 494 3.98 16.05 -9.85
CA ARG A 494 2.55 16.37 -10.06
C ARG A 494 2.24 16.79 -11.50
N TYR A 495 3.27 17.10 -12.29
CA TYR A 495 3.12 17.56 -13.67
C TYR A 495 2.83 16.40 -14.64
N TYR A 496 3.47 15.25 -14.45
CA TYR A 496 3.27 14.07 -15.28
C TYR A 496 2.50 12.96 -14.56
N ASP A 497 1.90 12.05 -15.34
CA ASP A 497 1.41 10.78 -14.80
C ASP A 497 2.57 9.80 -14.56
N TRP A 498 2.98 9.70 -13.30
CA TRP A 498 4.03 8.81 -12.85
C TRP A 498 3.52 7.44 -12.39
N THR A 499 2.22 7.13 -12.54
CA THR A 499 1.62 5.90 -11.98
C THR A 499 2.34 4.63 -12.41
N SER A 500 2.82 4.58 -13.65
CA SER A 500 3.55 3.42 -14.19
C SER A 500 4.96 3.27 -13.61
N VAL A 501 5.64 4.38 -13.31
CA VAL A 501 6.97 4.41 -12.70
C VAL A 501 6.85 4.10 -11.20
N ALA A 502 5.94 4.80 -10.50
CA ALA A 502 5.71 4.66 -9.06
C ALA A 502 5.22 3.26 -8.64
N ALA A 503 4.74 2.45 -9.60
CA ALA A 503 4.37 1.06 -9.33
C ALA A 503 5.56 0.23 -8.83
N ASN A 504 6.77 0.51 -9.32
CA ASN A 504 7.96 -0.30 -9.07
C ASN A 504 9.20 0.50 -8.63
N HIS A 505 9.22 1.82 -8.84
CA HIS A 505 10.37 2.67 -8.56
C HIS A 505 10.06 3.66 -7.45
N LYS A 506 10.99 3.77 -6.52
CA LYS A 506 10.92 4.69 -5.39
C LYS A 506 11.38 6.09 -5.78
N LEU A 507 10.98 7.09 -5.00
CA LEU A 507 11.20 8.50 -5.30
C LEU A 507 12.32 9.08 -4.42
N TRP A 508 13.32 9.68 -5.04
CA TRP A 508 14.13 10.74 -4.46
C TRP A 508 13.57 12.06 -4.99
N VAL A 509 13.21 13.01 -4.13
CA VAL A 509 12.55 14.25 -4.55
C VAL A 509 13.33 15.47 -4.11
N ALA A 510 13.33 16.52 -4.92
CA ALA A 510 13.89 17.82 -4.57
C ALA A 510 12.80 18.88 -4.35
N GLN A 511 12.90 19.64 -3.26
CA GLN A 511 12.16 20.88 -3.04
C GLN A 511 12.83 21.71 -1.96
N TYR A 512 13.10 22.98 -2.26
CA TYR A 512 13.81 23.88 -1.36
C TYR A 512 12.88 25.02 -0.92
N PRO A 513 12.91 25.43 0.36
CA PRO A 513 12.17 26.60 0.82
C PRO A 513 12.74 27.90 0.23
N ASN A 514 14.06 27.96 0.11
CA ASN A 514 14.87 29.07 -0.39
C ASN A 514 16.29 28.54 -0.72
N TYR A 515 17.22 29.45 -1.02
CA TYR A 515 18.63 29.15 -1.29
C TYR A 515 19.57 29.67 -0.19
N ASP A 516 19.04 29.86 1.01
CA ASP A 516 19.84 30.31 2.14
C ASP A 516 20.72 29.17 2.67
N ALA A 517 21.87 29.52 3.25
CA ALA A 517 22.77 28.54 3.84
C ALA A 517 22.10 27.82 5.03
N THR A 518 22.20 26.49 5.08
CA THR A 518 21.64 25.67 6.17
C THR A 518 22.50 24.44 6.46
N GLY A 519 22.38 23.87 7.66
CA GLY A 519 22.87 22.53 7.99
C GLY A 519 21.77 21.47 7.85
N TYR A 520 22.00 20.30 8.46
CA TYR A 520 21.00 19.22 8.47
C TYR A 520 19.72 19.61 9.19
N GLN A 521 18.59 19.18 8.64
CA GLN A 521 17.25 19.38 9.19
C GLN A 521 16.57 18.03 9.40
N LYS A 522 16.00 17.82 10.59
CA LYS A 522 15.23 16.58 10.89
C LYS A 522 13.83 16.60 10.30
N GLU A 523 13.24 17.79 10.17
CA GLU A 523 11.91 18.02 9.60
C GLU A 523 12.01 19.14 8.56
N PRO A 524 12.66 18.89 7.41
CA PRO A 524 12.82 19.90 6.38
C PRO A 524 11.48 20.38 5.83
N TRP A 525 11.39 21.68 5.54
CA TRP A 525 10.16 22.28 5.01
C TRP A 525 9.75 21.64 3.68
N THR A 526 8.44 21.48 3.49
CA THR A 526 7.86 21.10 2.19
C THR A 526 6.47 21.71 2.05
N ASP A 527 6.04 21.96 0.81
CA ASP A 527 4.69 22.47 0.55
C ASP A 527 3.59 21.47 0.97
N ALA A 528 2.35 21.95 1.13
CA ALA A 528 1.21 21.11 1.52
C ALA A 528 0.72 20.16 0.40
N TYR A 529 1.31 20.25 -0.79
CA TYR A 529 0.92 19.42 -1.93
C TYR A 529 1.58 18.04 -1.82
N GLY A 530 0.90 17.01 -2.36
CA GLY A 530 1.40 15.65 -2.37
C GLY A 530 2.57 15.42 -3.33
N TYR A 531 3.03 14.17 -3.40
CA TYR A 531 4.13 13.69 -4.25
C TYR A 531 3.62 12.98 -5.52
N GLY A 532 2.49 13.42 -6.06
CA GLY A 532 1.88 12.83 -7.25
C GLY A 532 1.48 11.37 -7.07
N ALA A 533 2.09 10.47 -7.86
CA ALA A 533 1.79 9.04 -7.81
C ALA A 533 2.37 8.32 -6.57
N TRP A 534 3.32 8.94 -5.87
CA TRP A 534 3.89 8.40 -4.62
C TRP A 534 3.13 8.91 -3.40
N SER A 535 2.97 8.06 -2.39
CA SER A 535 2.37 8.45 -1.10
C SER A 535 3.34 9.25 -0.22
N ALA A 536 4.64 9.01 -0.36
CA ALA A 536 5.73 9.70 0.31
C ALA A 536 7.06 9.47 -0.45
N PRO A 537 8.04 10.37 -0.32
CA PRO A 537 9.37 10.16 -0.86
C PRO A 537 10.14 9.10 -0.06
N THR A 538 11.13 8.49 -0.71
CA THR A 538 12.12 7.63 -0.08
C THR A 538 13.32 8.45 0.39
N ILE A 539 13.77 9.41 -0.44
CA ILE A 539 14.82 10.39 -0.12
C ILE A 539 14.25 11.79 -0.43
N PHE A 540 14.55 12.78 0.40
CA PHE A 540 14.18 14.17 0.17
C PHE A 540 15.41 15.07 0.20
N GLN A 541 15.75 15.66 -0.94
CA GLN A 541 16.73 16.73 -1.08
C GLN A 541 16.04 18.06 -0.76
N TYR A 542 16.47 18.74 0.29
CA TYR A 542 15.74 19.89 0.83
C TYR A 542 16.53 21.21 0.77
N THR A 543 17.78 21.17 0.31
CA THR A 543 18.58 22.36 0.01
C THR A 543 19.69 22.01 -0.97
N SER A 544 20.09 22.98 -1.78
CA SER A 544 21.33 22.98 -2.55
C SER A 544 22.42 23.90 -1.98
N SER A 545 22.16 24.50 -0.82
CA SER A 545 23.05 25.46 -0.14
C SER A 545 23.45 24.97 1.25
N GLY A 546 23.60 23.66 1.40
CA GLY A 546 24.07 23.03 2.62
C GLY A 546 25.50 23.44 2.98
N ARG A 547 25.72 23.73 4.27
CA ARG A 547 27.05 23.99 4.85
C ARG A 547 27.31 23.01 5.98
N LEU A 548 28.32 22.17 5.80
CA LEU A 548 28.70 21.14 6.78
C LEU A 548 30.20 21.24 7.10
N PRO A 549 30.62 20.88 8.31
CA PRO A 549 32.04 20.69 8.61
C PRO A 549 32.69 19.71 7.63
N GLY A 550 33.95 19.96 7.26
CA GLY A 550 34.71 19.11 6.35
C GLY A 550 34.62 19.47 4.86
N TYR A 551 33.82 20.46 4.48
CA TYR A 551 33.80 20.99 3.12
C TYR A 551 33.40 22.48 3.11
N ALA A 552 34.16 23.32 2.40
CA ALA A 552 34.02 24.77 2.48
C ALA A 552 32.89 25.35 1.60
N SER A 553 32.43 24.60 0.60
CA SER A 553 31.44 25.05 -0.41
C SER A 553 30.04 24.49 -0.15
N ASN A 554 29.07 24.84 -1.00
CA ASN A 554 27.70 24.33 -0.92
C ASN A 554 27.65 22.81 -1.15
N LEU A 555 26.76 22.14 -0.42
CA LEU A 555 26.38 20.74 -0.61
C LEU A 555 24.87 20.60 -0.73
N ASP A 556 24.42 19.69 -1.58
CA ASP A 556 23.03 19.25 -1.60
C ASP A 556 22.78 18.35 -0.38
N LEU A 557 21.82 18.70 0.47
CA LEU A 557 21.51 17.94 1.69
C LEU A 557 20.23 17.13 1.53
N ASN A 558 20.30 15.89 2.00
CA ASN A 558 19.27 14.88 1.81
C ASN A 558 18.87 14.23 3.13
N LEU A 559 17.60 13.85 3.20
CA LEU A 559 17.03 13.04 4.28
C LEU A 559 16.47 11.74 3.70
N PHE A 560 17.02 10.59 4.10
CA PHE A 560 16.47 9.28 3.75
C PHE A 560 15.49 8.82 4.82
N TYR A 561 14.26 8.46 4.44
CA TYR A 561 13.21 8.01 5.36
C TYR A 561 13.26 6.49 5.64
N GLY A 562 14.39 6.04 6.18
CA GLY A 562 14.64 4.67 6.64
C GLY A 562 15.97 4.54 7.38
N ASN A 563 16.27 3.35 7.89
CA ASN A 563 17.57 3.05 8.53
C ASN A 563 18.58 2.45 7.53
N ARG A 564 19.80 2.17 7.98
CA ARG A 564 20.85 1.56 7.15
C ARG A 564 20.45 0.22 6.51
N THR A 565 19.62 -0.58 7.16
CA THR A 565 19.11 -1.84 6.59
C THR A 565 18.14 -1.56 5.44
N ASP A 566 17.30 -0.55 5.56
CA ASP A 566 16.39 -0.17 4.49
C ASP A 566 17.13 0.43 3.28
N TRP A 567 18.21 1.18 3.51
CA TRP A 567 19.10 1.61 2.42
C TRP A 567 19.72 0.42 1.70
N ARG A 568 20.26 -0.56 2.44
CA ARG A 568 20.88 -1.76 1.85
C ARG A 568 19.91 -2.53 0.96
N LYS A 569 18.60 -2.53 1.26
CA LYS A 569 17.58 -3.12 0.38
C LYS A 569 17.44 -2.36 -0.96
N LEU A 570 17.70 -1.05 -0.99
CA LEU A 570 17.72 -0.27 -2.24
C LEU A 570 18.90 -0.64 -3.14
N ALA A 571 19.99 -1.13 -2.55
CA ALA A 571 21.20 -1.55 -3.26
C ALA A 571 21.15 -3.01 -3.73
N GLN A 572 20.18 -3.80 -3.27
CA GLN A 572 20.06 -5.23 -3.54
C GLN A 572 19.11 -5.53 -4.70
N ALA A 573 19.27 -6.72 -5.30
CA ALA A 573 18.38 -7.20 -6.34
C ALA A 573 16.97 -7.47 -5.78
N SER A 574 15.91 -7.12 -6.54
CA SER A 574 14.52 -7.18 -6.09
C SER A 574 13.48 -7.39 -7.17
#